data_AF-A0A8S1EJ29-F1
#
_entry.id   AF-A0A8S1EJ29-F1
#
_cell.length_a   1.000
_cell.length_b   1.000
_cell.length_c   1.000
_cell.angle_alpha   90.00
_cell.angle_beta   90.00
_cell.angle_gamma   90.00
#
_symmetry.space_group_name_H-M   'P 1'
#
loop_
_entity.id
_entity.type
_entity.pdbx_description
1 polymer ?
#
loop_
_entity_poly.entity_id
_entity_poly.type
_entity_poly.pdbx_seq_one_letter_code
_entity_poly.pdbx_strand_id
1 'polypeptide(L)'
;MSSILVYDREHNFKKWFVYWIPKSKTLGVKDAKDVVYEKEMTVQDRMDLLNVTKTLLEDKWSDLFAECGLHIESVADKEIVLSFALERNVTLEKAELTGDFDELLYLEYLRMKTMLNSSPTKRKRTASAVDPSTSVDEKLKSPELVPLKKRITRSSAKSNGPQFEEQ
;
A
#
# COMPACT_ATOMS: atom_id res chain seq x y z
N MET A 1 -16.09 -12.66 12.62
CA MET A 1 -16.32 -12.27 11.22
C MET A 1 -15.12 -12.73 10.43
N SER A 2 -15.30 -13.62 9.45
CA SER A 2 -14.20 -14.06 8.59
C SER A 2 -14.31 -13.30 7.27
N SER A 3 -13.54 -12.21 7.17
CA SER A 3 -13.48 -11.38 5.95
C SER A 3 -12.87 -12.17 4.81
N ILE A 4 -13.31 -11.91 3.59
CA ILE A 4 -12.60 -12.34 2.39
C ILE A 4 -11.23 -11.65 2.39
N LEU A 5 -10.18 -12.35 1.95
CA LEU A 5 -8.88 -11.72 1.69
C LEU A 5 -8.73 -11.57 0.19
N VAL A 6 -8.27 -10.42 -0.29
CA VAL A 6 -8.17 -10.18 -1.73
C VAL A 6 -7.12 -9.12 -2.05
N TYR A 7 -6.33 -9.35 -3.10
CA TYR A 7 -5.44 -8.36 -3.68
C TYR A 7 -5.37 -8.49 -5.21
N ASP A 8 -4.84 -7.47 -5.87
CA ASP A 8 -4.65 -7.48 -7.33
C ASP A 8 -3.23 -7.81 -7.75
N ARG A 9 -3.13 -8.48 -8.91
CA ARG A 9 -1.90 -8.77 -9.62
C ARG A 9 -2.06 -8.48 -11.10
N GLU A 10 -0.96 -8.11 -11.73
CA GLU A 10 -0.88 -7.98 -13.18
C GLU A 10 -0.10 -9.17 -13.72
N HIS A 11 -0.64 -9.79 -14.77
CA HIS A 11 0.01 -10.88 -15.51
C HIS A 11 -0.43 -10.81 -16.97
N ASN A 12 0.52 -10.85 -17.90
CA ASN A 12 0.29 -10.68 -19.35
C ASN A 12 -0.56 -9.45 -19.71
N PHE A 13 -0.23 -8.28 -19.13
CA PHE A 13 -0.94 -7.00 -19.32
C PHE A 13 -2.43 -7.03 -18.93
N LYS A 14 -2.83 -8.04 -18.14
CA LYS A 14 -4.19 -8.23 -17.67
C LYS A 14 -4.19 -8.19 -16.14
N LYS A 15 -5.20 -7.51 -15.58
CA LYS A 15 -5.42 -7.44 -14.14
C LYS A 15 -6.20 -8.66 -13.65
N TRP A 16 -5.71 -9.23 -12.58
CA TRP A 16 -6.27 -10.38 -11.88
C TRP A 16 -6.45 -10.06 -10.40
N PHE A 17 -7.41 -10.72 -9.77
CA PHE A 17 -7.71 -10.61 -8.35
C PHE A 17 -7.51 -11.99 -7.74
N VAL A 18 -6.56 -12.09 -6.81
CA VAL A 18 -6.31 -13.30 -6.02
C VAL A 18 -7.08 -13.16 -4.73
N TYR A 19 -7.85 -14.18 -4.35
CA TYR A 19 -8.72 -14.11 -3.19
C TYR A 19 -8.81 -15.40 -2.40
N TRP A 20 -9.17 -15.24 -1.12
CA TRP A 20 -9.42 -16.33 -0.19
C TRP A 20 -10.75 -16.12 0.52
N ILE A 21 -11.60 -17.14 0.49
CA ILE A 21 -12.89 -17.17 1.19
C ILE A 21 -12.75 -18.10 2.40
N PRO A 22 -12.62 -17.57 3.64
CA PRO A 22 -12.34 -18.43 4.80
C PRO A 22 -13.48 -19.38 5.17
N LYS A 23 -14.73 -19.07 4.76
CA LYS A 23 -15.92 -19.87 5.05
C LYS A 23 -15.93 -21.17 4.26
N SER A 24 -15.69 -21.09 2.96
CA SER A 24 -15.64 -22.24 2.05
C SER A 24 -14.23 -22.82 1.90
N LYS A 25 -13.21 -22.18 2.49
CA LYS A 25 -11.80 -22.54 2.32
C LYS A 25 -11.37 -22.53 0.85
N THR A 26 -11.91 -21.60 0.08
CA THR A 26 -11.65 -21.48 -1.36
C THR A 26 -10.56 -20.46 -1.63
N LEU A 27 -9.50 -20.89 -2.31
CA LEU A 27 -8.52 -20.02 -2.95
C LEU A 27 -8.97 -19.82 -4.39
N GLY A 28 -9.01 -18.57 -4.85
CA GLY A 28 -9.46 -18.25 -6.19
C GLY A 28 -8.67 -17.15 -6.86
N VAL A 29 -8.74 -17.13 -8.19
CA VAL A 29 -8.21 -16.09 -9.05
C VAL A 29 -9.28 -15.74 -10.06
N LYS A 30 -9.62 -14.46 -10.17
CA LYS A 30 -10.54 -13.98 -11.19
C LYS A 30 -9.99 -12.79 -11.96
N ASP A 31 -10.43 -12.61 -13.20
CA ASP A 31 -10.16 -11.38 -13.93
C ASP A 31 -11.21 -10.30 -13.63
N ALA A 32 -11.11 -9.15 -14.30
CA ALA A 32 -12.10 -8.07 -14.19
C ALA A 32 -13.41 -8.34 -14.95
N LYS A 33 -13.55 -9.52 -15.57
CA LYS A 33 -14.72 -9.96 -16.32
C LYS A 33 -15.29 -11.19 -15.59
N ASP A 34 -15.36 -12.31 -16.30
CA ASP A 34 -16.06 -13.52 -15.86
C ASP A 34 -15.13 -14.76 -15.81
N VAL A 35 -13.82 -14.59 -16.00
CA VAL A 35 -12.90 -15.73 -15.95
C VAL A 35 -12.46 -15.95 -14.53
N VAL A 36 -12.74 -17.15 -14.00
CA VAL A 36 -12.54 -17.51 -12.60
C VAL A 36 -11.91 -18.89 -12.52
N TYR A 37 -10.97 -19.03 -11.61
CA TYR A 37 -10.35 -20.29 -11.24
C TYR A 37 -10.37 -20.44 -9.74
N GLU A 38 -10.76 -21.61 -9.25
CA GLU A 38 -10.90 -21.87 -7.82
C GLU A 38 -10.37 -23.24 -7.44
N LYS A 39 -10.00 -23.37 -6.17
CA LYS A 39 -9.72 -24.64 -5.51
C LYS A 39 -10.13 -24.54 -4.05
N GLU A 40 -10.90 -25.51 -3.58
CA GLU A 40 -11.08 -25.73 -2.14
C GLU A 40 -9.77 -26.29 -1.57
N MET A 41 -9.18 -25.57 -0.62
CA MET A 41 -7.88 -25.89 -0.04
C MET A 41 -8.07 -26.55 1.32
N THR A 42 -7.55 -27.77 1.46
CA THR A 42 -7.49 -28.42 2.76
C THR A 42 -6.48 -27.74 3.68
N VAL A 43 -6.53 -28.05 4.97
CA VAL A 43 -5.50 -27.60 5.92
C VAL A 43 -4.11 -28.06 5.48
N GLN A 44 -4.01 -29.29 4.94
CA GLN A 44 -2.75 -29.85 4.47
C GLN A 44 -2.22 -29.10 3.24
N ASP A 45 -3.07 -28.84 2.24
CA ASP A 45 -2.67 -28.08 1.05
C ASP A 45 -2.05 -26.72 1.41
N ARG A 46 -2.67 -26.01 2.37
CA ARG A 46 -2.18 -24.70 2.84
C ARG A 46 -0.86 -24.82 3.62
N MET A 47 -0.72 -25.87 4.44
CA MET A 47 0.52 -26.15 5.18
C MET A 47 1.67 -26.49 4.22
N ASP A 48 1.40 -27.28 3.18
CA ASP A 48 2.40 -27.67 2.18
C ASP A 48 2.82 -26.48 1.32
N LEU A 49 1.85 -25.65 0.89
CA LEU A 49 2.12 -24.44 0.11
C LEU A 49 2.99 -23.43 0.87
N LEU A 50 2.75 -23.24 2.16
CA LEU A 50 3.52 -22.30 2.98
C LEU A 50 4.73 -22.94 3.67
N ASN A 51 4.82 -24.28 3.68
CA ASN A 51 5.76 -25.05 4.47
C ASN A 51 5.77 -24.65 5.96
N VAL A 52 4.59 -24.68 6.58
CA VAL A 52 4.39 -24.29 7.99
C VAL A 52 3.61 -25.34 8.75
N THR A 53 3.72 -25.31 10.09
CA THR A 53 2.91 -26.15 10.96
C THR A 53 1.49 -25.61 11.10
N LYS A 54 0.55 -26.49 11.48
CA LYS A 54 -0.86 -26.13 11.71
C LYS A 54 -1.04 -24.95 12.69
N THR A 55 -0.16 -24.83 13.68
CA THR A 55 -0.24 -23.77 14.70
C THR A 55 0.07 -22.38 14.16
N LEU A 56 0.87 -22.28 13.09
CA LEU A 56 1.26 -21.01 12.45
C LEU A 56 0.44 -20.71 11.20
N LEU A 57 -0.42 -21.64 10.79
CA LEU A 57 -1.04 -21.62 9.48
C LEU A 57 -1.89 -20.38 9.23
N GLU A 58 -2.81 -20.06 10.14
CA GLU A 58 -3.76 -18.97 9.92
C GLU A 58 -3.07 -17.58 9.94
N ASP A 59 -2.05 -17.42 10.78
CA ASP A 59 -1.24 -16.20 10.84
C ASP A 59 -0.44 -16.04 9.54
N LYS A 60 0.28 -17.10 9.12
CA LYS A 60 1.10 -17.07 7.91
C LYS A 60 0.26 -16.97 6.63
N TRP A 61 -0.95 -17.53 6.64
CA TRP A 61 -1.91 -17.36 5.56
C TRP A 61 -2.42 -15.91 5.47
N SER A 62 -2.64 -15.25 6.60
CA SER A 62 -3.02 -13.85 6.61
C SER A 62 -1.89 -12.95 6.12
N ASP A 63 -0.66 -13.21 6.59
CA ASP A 63 0.57 -12.52 6.13
C ASP A 63 0.74 -12.65 4.62
N LEU A 64 0.55 -13.85 4.07
CA LEU A 64 0.63 -14.12 2.63
C LEU A 64 -0.24 -13.15 1.82
N PHE A 65 -1.48 -12.92 2.23
CA PHE A 65 -2.38 -12.00 1.53
C PHE A 65 -2.03 -10.53 1.77
N ALA A 66 -1.60 -10.16 2.97
CA ALA A 66 -1.17 -8.80 3.28
C ALA A 66 0.07 -8.40 2.45
N GLU A 67 0.98 -9.33 2.22
CA GLU A 67 2.20 -9.16 1.43
C GLU A 67 2.00 -9.45 -0.07
N CYS A 68 0.78 -9.85 -0.46
CA CYS A 68 0.44 -10.24 -1.83
C CYS A 68 1.31 -11.40 -2.37
N GLY A 69 1.71 -12.36 -1.53
CA GLY A 69 2.81 -13.29 -1.81
C GLY A 69 2.58 -14.37 -2.87
N LEU A 70 1.35 -14.57 -3.39
CA LEU A 70 1.12 -15.45 -4.54
C LEU A 70 1.28 -14.69 -5.86
N HIS A 71 1.96 -15.32 -6.81
CA HIS A 71 2.21 -14.83 -8.15
C HIS A 71 1.55 -15.74 -9.18
N ILE A 72 1.05 -15.17 -10.29
CA ILE A 72 0.55 -15.98 -11.40
C ILE A 72 1.75 -16.41 -12.24
N GLU A 73 2.00 -17.72 -12.29
CA GLU A 73 3.07 -18.32 -13.07
C GLU A 73 2.62 -18.59 -14.51
N SER A 74 1.44 -19.21 -14.66
CA SER A 74 0.87 -19.53 -15.98
C SER A 74 -0.66 -19.51 -15.93
N VAL A 75 -1.26 -19.19 -17.08
CA VAL A 75 -2.71 -19.21 -17.28
C VAL A 75 -3.01 -20.08 -18.50
N ALA A 76 -3.85 -21.08 -18.33
CA ALA A 76 -4.34 -21.95 -19.39
C ALA A 76 -5.88 -21.95 -19.43
N ASP A 77 -6.46 -22.56 -20.47
CA ASP A 77 -7.91 -22.55 -20.69
C ASP A 77 -8.70 -23.21 -19.56
N LYS A 78 -8.12 -24.21 -18.89
CA LYS A 78 -8.76 -25.02 -17.84
C LYS A 78 -8.20 -24.80 -16.44
N GLU A 79 -7.01 -24.23 -16.34
CA GLU A 79 -6.30 -24.10 -15.07
C GLU A 79 -5.43 -22.84 -15.03
N ILE A 80 -5.13 -22.40 -13.81
CA ILE A 80 -4.15 -21.35 -13.54
C ILE A 80 -3.18 -21.85 -12.47
N VAL A 81 -1.91 -21.51 -12.62
CA VAL A 81 -0.87 -21.88 -11.66
C VAL A 81 -0.45 -20.63 -10.90
N LEU A 82 -0.59 -20.69 -9.58
CA LEU A 82 -0.04 -19.72 -8.66
C LEU A 82 1.24 -20.25 -8.03
N SER A 83 2.25 -19.39 -7.87
CA SER A 83 3.50 -19.70 -7.21
C SER A 83 3.71 -18.88 -5.94
N PHE A 84 4.31 -19.51 -4.94
CA PHE A 84 4.78 -18.91 -3.69
C PHE A 84 6.28 -19.19 -3.54
N ALA A 85 7.05 -18.14 -3.22
CA ALA A 85 8.49 -18.23 -2.96
C ALA A 85 9.29 -18.99 -4.05
N LEU A 86 8.88 -18.86 -5.33
CA LEU A 86 9.52 -19.41 -6.53
C LEU A 86 9.61 -20.94 -6.67
N GLU A 87 9.15 -21.73 -5.68
CA GLU A 87 9.29 -23.19 -5.71
C GLU A 87 8.02 -23.95 -5.32
N ARG A 88 7.00 -23.28 -4.78
CA ARG A 88 5.78 -23.93 -4.31
C ARG A 88 4.59 -23.45 -5.09
N ASN A 89 3.96 -24.38 -5.81
CA ASN A 89 2.89 -24.06 -6.74
C ASN A 89 1.57 -24.63 -6.27
N VAL A 90 0.49 -23.92 -6.61
CA VAL A 90 -0.88 -24.40 -6.47
C VAL A 90 -1.61 -24.17 -7.79
N THR A 91 -2.18 -25.24 -8.31
CA THR A 91 -3.02 -25.21 -9.50
C THR A 91 -4.47 -25.04 -9.08
N LEU A 92 -5.17 -24.10 -9.71
CA LEU A 92 -6.61 -23.89 -9.54
C LEU A 92 -7.32 -24.24 -10.85
N GLU A 93 -8.51 -24.80 -10.73
CA GLU A 93 -9.30 -25.23 -11.88
C GLU A 93 -10.32 -24.16 -12.27
N LYS A 94 -10.60 -24.05 -13.57
CA LYS A 94 -11.59 -23.09 -14.06
C LYS A 94 -12.96 -23.42 -13.47
N ALA A 95 -13.58 -22.42 -12.87
CA ALA A 95 -14.87 -22.55 -12.21
C ALA A 95 -15.90 -21.62 -12.85
N GLU A 96 -17.17 -21.97 -12.69
CA GLU A 96 -18.28 -21.06 -12.97
C GLU A 96 -18.53 -20.18 -11.75
N LEU A 97 -18.58 -18.87 -11.93
CA LEU A 97 -18.85 -17.96 -10.83
C LEU A 97 -20.29 -18.17 -10.36
N THR A 98 -20.46 -18.68 -9.14
CA THR A 98 -21.78 -18.70 -8.48
C THR A 98 -22.00 -17.32 -7.85
N GLY A 99 -23.20 -16.74 -8.03
CA GLY A 99 -23.52 -15.34 -7.76
C GLY A 99 -23.26 -14.79 -6.34
N ASP A 100 -23.59 -13.50 -6.14
CA ASP A 100 -23.38 -12.62 -4.96
C ASP A 100 -21.92 -12.38 -4.51
N PHE A 101 -20.98 -13.29 -4.82
CA PHE A 101 -19.59 -13.14 -4.38
C PHE A 101 -18.81 -12.04 -5.09
N ASP A 102 -19.21 -11.69 -6.31
CA ASP A 102 -18.49 -10.72 -7.14
C ASP A 102 -18.49 -9.31 -6.57
N GLU A 103 -19.65 -8.85 -6.09
CA GLU A 103 -19.79 -7.54 -5.48
C GLU A 103 -19.08 -7.49 -4.13
N LEU A 104 -19.23 -8.53 -3.30
CA LEU A 104 -18.56 -8.63 -2.01
C LEU A 104 -17.03 -8.65 -2.14
N LEU A 105 -16.52 -9.39 -3.12
CA LEU A 105 -15.10 -9.46 -3.42
C LEU A 105 -14.56 -8.09 -3.86
N TYR A 106 -15.30 -7.40 -4.74
CA TYR A 106 -14.93 -6.07 -5.20
C TYR A 106 -14.94 -5.03 -4.06
N LEU A 107 -15.94 -5.06 -3.19
CA LEU A 107 -16.03 -4.18 -2.02
C LEU A 107 -14.86 -4.40 -1.05
N GLU A 108 -14.51 -5.66 -0.77
CA GLU A 108 -13.38 -5.96 0.11
C GLU A 108 -12.04 -5.55 -0.52
N TYR A 109 -11.90 -5.70 -1.83
CA TYR A 109 -10.76 -5.17 -2.59
C TYR A 109 -10.64 -3.65 -2.46
N LEU A 110 -11.74 -2.91 -2.65
CA LEU A 110 -11.75 -1.45 -2.49
C LEU A 110 -11.39 -1.02 -1.07
N ARG A 111 -11.90 -1.74 -0.07
CA ARG A 111 -11.56 -1.51 1.34
C ARG A 111 -10.06 -1.67 1.58
N MET A 112 -9.46 -2.77 1.11
CA MET A 112 -8.02 -3.01 1.24
C MET A 112 -7.21 -1.90 0.55
N LYS A 113 -7.58 -1.49 -0.67
CA LYS A 113 -6.90 -0.40 -1.39
C LYS A 113 -7.01 0.94 -0.65
N THR A 114 -8.14 1.22 -0.02
CA THR A 114 -8.35 2.47 0.73
C THR A 114 -7.45 2.52 1.98
N MET A 115 -7.33 1.40 2.69
CA MET A 115 -6.45 1.27 3.87
C MET A 115 -4.96 1.41 3.53
N LEU A 116 -4.53 0.86 2.39
CA LEU A 116 -3.16 1.00 1.90
C LEU A 116 -2.83 2.44 1.50
N ASN A 117 -3.79 3.17 0.94
CA ASN A 117 -3.60 4.54 0.44
C ASN A 117 -3.80 5.63 1.51
N SER A 118 -4.42 5.31 2.65
CA SER A 118 -4.55 6.24 3.78
C SER A 118 -3.23 6.33 4.55
N SER A 119 -2.22 6.99 3.97
CA SER A 119 -1.10 7.51 4.78
C SER A 119 -1.63 8.55 5.77
N PRO A 120 -1.03 8.72 6.97
CA PRO A 120 -1.45 9.75 7.90
C PRO A 120 -1.12 11.10 7.25
N THR A 121 -2.15 11.73 6.70
CA THR A 121 -2.02 13.03 6.07
C THR A 121 -1.47 13.96 7.15
N LYS A 122 -0.25 14.45 6.94
CA LYS A 122 0.37 15.47 7.79
C LYS A 122 -0.67 16.57 8.00
N ARG A 123 -1.15 16.73 9.24
CA ARG A 123 -2.01 17.85 9.61
C ARG A 123 -1.30 19.13 9.16
N LYS A 124 -1.77 19.71 8.06
CA LYS A 124 -1.37 21.05 7.65
C LYS A 124 -1.90 21.94 8.77
N ARG A 125 -1.03 22.37 9.70
CA ARG A 125 -1.36 23.45 10.63
C ARG A 125 -1.70 24.64 9.76
N THR A 126 -2.98 24.91 9.57
CA THR A 126 -3.41 26.24 9.16
C THR A 126 -3.10 27.14 10.34
N ALA A 127 -2.01 27.88 10.25
CA ALA A 127 -1.82 29.05 11.08
C ALA A 127 -2.98 30.00 10.71
N SER A 128 -3.99 30.07 11.58
CA SER A 128 -4.93 31.18 11.56
C SER A 128 -4.11 32.43 11.89
N ALA A 129 -3.97 33.30 10.90
CA ALA A 129 -3.42 34.62 11.08
C ALA A 129 -4.54 35.64 10.86
N VAL A 130 -4.59 36.56 11.82
CA VAL A 130 -5.18 37.91 11.78
C VAL A 130 -6.67 38.03 12.15
N ASP A 131 -6.90 38.62 13.33
CA ASP A 131 -7.90 39.68 13.50
C ASP A 131 -7.19 40.93 14.07
N PRO A 132 -7.37 42.14 13.49
CA PRO A 132 -6.85 43.39 14.02
C PRO A 132 -7.95 44.23 14.67
N SER A 133 -7.81 44.60 15.95
CA SER A 133 -8.49 45.78 16.51
C SER A 133 -7.81 46.31 17.79
N THR A 134 -7.25 47.53 17.65
CA THR A 134 -7.24 48.71 18.55
C THR A 134 -7.79 48.55 19.99
N SER A 135 -7.29 49.18 21.06
CA SER A 135 -6.48 50.40 21.25
C SER A 135 -6.10 50.59 22.75
N VAL A 136 -4.84 51.02 22.99
CA VAL A 136 -4.27 51.96 23.99
C VAL A 136 -4.88 52.12 25.41
N ASP A 137 -4.07 51.94 26.47
CA ASP A 137 -3.80 53.00 27.46
C ASP A 137 -2.52 52.76 28.32
N GLU A 138 -1.84 53.85 28.66
CA GLU A 138 -0.48 53.98 29.20
C GLU A 138 -0.32 53.76 30.71
N LYS A 139 0.86 53.29 31.17
CA LYS A 139 1.66 53.96 32.23
C LYS A 139 3.09 53.40 32.40
N LEU A 140 4.01 54.06 31.71
CA LEU A 140 5.28 54.65 32.19
C LEU A 140 5.98 54.09 33.46
N LYS A 141 7.13 53.44 33.25
CA LYS A 141 8.42 53.79 33.91
C LYS A 141 9.60 53.19 33.14
N SER A 142 10.48 54.06 32.68
CA SER A 142 11.78 53.80 32.04
C SER A 142 12.85 54.59 32.83
N PRO A 143 14.14 54.65 32.46
CA PRO A 143 14.94 53.83 31.52
C PRO A 143 16.28 53.36 32.13
N GLU A 144 16.99 52.44 31.47
CA GLU A 144 18.46 52.41 31.58
C GLU A 144 19.11 52.35 30.19
N LEU A 145 20.18 53.13 30.07
CA LEU A 145 20.74 53.73 28.88
C LEU A 145 21.64 52.76 28.09
N VAL A 146 21.47 52.75 26.77
CA VAL A 146 22.38 52.14 25.78
C VAL A 146 23.63 53.02 25.61
N PRO A 147 24.76 52.51 25.06
CA PRO A 147 24.93 52.81 23.63
C PRO A 147 25.58 51.72 22.77
N LEU A 148 24.91 51.52 21.63
CA LEU A 148 25.35 51.09 20.30
C LEU A 148 26.82 51.38 19.91
N LYS A 149 27.35 50.48 19.03
CA LYS A 149 28.07 50.70 17.74
C LYS A 149 29.09 49.54 17.54
N LYS A 150 29.32 48.89 16.38
CA LYS A 150 29.24 49.28 14.97
C LYS A 150 29.02 48.08 14.04
N ARG A 151 28.37 48.40 12.92
CA ARG A 151 28.21 47.73 11.63
C ARG A 151 29.52 47.74 10.83
N ILE A 152 29.85 46.65 10.12
CA ILE A 152 30.75 46.61 8.94
C ILE A 152 30.07 45.69 7.91
N THR A 153 29.28 46.23 6.97
CA THR A 153 29.57 46.51 5.53
C THR A 153 29.89 45.30 4.63
N ARG A 154 29.05 45.15 3.59
CA ARG A 154 29.27 44.40 2.34
C ARG A 154 30.40 45.05 1.51
N SER A 155 31.16 44.26 0.75
CA SER A 155 31.54 44.59 -0.63
C SER A 155 32.06 43.39 -1.42
N SER A 156 31.65 43.36 -2.68
CA SER A 156 31.95 42.47 -3.81
C SER A 156 33.42 42.39 -4.25
N ALA A 157 33.81 41.30 -4.92
CA ALA A 157 34.48 41.36 -6.23
C ALA A 157 34.50 39.99 -6.94
N LYS A 158 34.22 40.03 -8.25
CA LYS A 158 34.35 38.99 -9.26
C LYS A 158 35.83 38.64 -9.47
N SER A 159 36.14 37.42 -9.94
CA SER A 159 36.65 37.20 -11.31
C SER A 159 37.22 35.80 -11.55
N ASN A 160 36.73 35.18 -12.62
CA ASN A 160 37.43 34.36 -13.62
C ASN A 160 37.83 32.90 -13.28
N GLY A 161 37.23 31.97 -14.05
CA GLY A 161 37.79 30.64 -14.37
C GLY A 161 39.07 30.71 -15.20
N PRO A 162 39.59 29.60 -15.77
CA PRO A 162 38.88 28.72 -16.74
C PRO A 162 38.95 27.21 -16.36
N GLN A 163 37.97 26.36 -16.69
CA GLN A 163 37.74 25.61 -17.97
C GLN A 163 38.98 24.84 -18.47
N PHE A 164 39.03 23.52 -18.26
CA PHE A 164 38.47 22.39 -19.05
C PHE A 164 39.43 21.94 -20.15
N GLU A 165 39.77 20.66 -20.18
CA GLU A 165 39.81 19.90 -21.43
C GLU A 165 39.44 18.44 -21.12
N GLU A 166 38.31 18.02 -21.71
CA GLU A 166 37.93 16.63 -21.92
C GLU A 166 38.81 16.06 -23.04
N GLN A 167 39.34 14.85 -22.84
CA GLN A 167 39.35 13.77 -23.83
C GLN A 167 39.24 12.44 -23.10
#